data_AF-A0A3S2LLZ5-F1
#
_entry.id   AF-A0A3S2LLZ5-F1
#
_cell.length_a   1.000
_cell.length_b   1.000
_cell.length_c   1.000
_cell.angle_alpha   90.00
_cell.angle_beta   90.00
_cell.angle_gamma   90.00
#
_symmetry.space_group_name_H-M   'P 1'
#
loop_
_entity.id
_entity.type
_entity.pdbx_description
1 polymer ?
#
loop_
_entity_poly.entity_id
_entity_poly.type
_entity_poly.pdbx_seq_one_letter_code
_entity_poly.pdbx_strand_id
1 'polypeptide(L)'
;MVDTWCLEKKLVPLFQEEDHQQRLLIGLTVDKLREHINRHLPRLGKKKIDSLVVNYVAKLLELIRQMLESAWAKYRLGSRVLCLMQRGSPAEWSVFHFMCRILQSTRGLCLPLPPGYHTLFAVFAIRCLPHNTFLQYIDHGFLQLTETFVSRLMTDLDNSKANERLKFSVLKRLPELVEQRIYHMWDHPISSASISRDYVRTLLEKQNKYKGIALTGREKPGFRPEFLPLTYLANTLSDIEAQAAPNPFEEQENVDARFVEETALMQTLILLGLEKK
;
A
#
# COMPACT_ATOMS: atom_id res chain seq x y z
N MET A 1 3.83 -28.73 3.02
CA MET A 1 2.58 -28.74 2.23
C MET A 1 1.49 -28.06 3.05
N VAL A 2 1.43 -26.73 2.96
CA VAL A 2 0.40 -25.89 3.59
C VAL A 2 -0.32 -25.14 2.46
N ASP A 3 -0.65 -25.87 1.40
CA ASP A 3 -1.25 -25.32 0.18
C ASP A 3 -2.51 -26.11 -0.14
N THR A 4 -3.57 -25.89 0.65
CA THR A 4 -4.96 -26.20 0.27
C THR A 4 -5.91 -25.53 1.27
N TRP A 5 -5.93 -24.20 1.27
CA TRP A 5 -6.96 -23.43 1.95
C TRP A 5 -8.17 -23.34 1.02
N CYS A 6 -9.11 -24.28 1.19
CA CYS A 6 -10.33 -24.35 0.40
C CYS A 6 -11.14 -23.04 0.56
N LEU A 7 -11.28 -22.32 -0.55
CA LEU A 7 -12.16 -21.16 -0.72
C LEU A 7 -13.63 -21.62 -0.74
N GLU A 8 -14.28 -21.69 0.42
CA GLU A 8 -15.75 -21.65 0.47
C GLU A 8 -16.20 -20.32 1.07
N LYS A 9 -16.59 -19.41 0.18
CA LYS A 9 -17.37 -18.18 0.41
C LYS A 9 -17.18 -17.52 1.78
N LYS A 10 -15.97 -17.01 2.08
CA LYS A 10 -15.75 -16.09 3.20
C LYS A 10 -16.48 -14.77 2.89
N LEU A 11 -17.45 -14.41 3.73
CA LEU A 11 -18.30 -13.22 3.56
C LEU A 11 -17.53 -11.89 3.66
N VAL A 12 -16.28 -11.94 4.11
CA VAL A 12 -15.40 -10.78 4.25
C VAL A 12 -14.23 -10.94 3.25
N PRO A 13 -14.25 -10.20 2.13
CA PRO A 13 -13.29 -10.36 1.02
C PRO A 13 -11.83 -10.08 1.37
N LEU A 14 -11.52 -9.50 2.53
CA LEU A 14 -10.21 -8.93 2.83
C LEU A 14 -9.21 -9.90 3.48
N PHE A 15 -9.60 -11.14 3.81
CA PHE A 15 -8.72 -12.11 4.48
C PHE A 15 -7.70 -12.83 3.55
N GLN A 16 -7.40 -12.26 2.38
CA GLN A 16 -6.48 -12.86 1.39
C GLN A 16 -5.15 -12.09 1.26
N GLU A 17 -4.96 -11.04 2.05
CA GLU A 17 -3.78 -10.17 1.96
C GLU A 17 -2.54 -10.79 2.61
N GLU A 18 -1.37 -10.52 2.01
CA GLU A 18 -0.08 -10.85 2.61
C GLU A 18 0.30 -9.83 3.68
N ASP A 19 -0.03 -10.13 4.94
CA ASP A 19 0.38 -9.29 6.08
C ASP A 19 1.69 -9.83 6.67
N HIS A 20 2.83 -9.27 6.24
CA HIS A 20 4.16 -9.69 6.69
C HIS A 20 4.33 -9.54 8.21
N GLN A 21 3.78 -8.48 8.82
CA GLN A 21 3.90 -8.25 10.26
C GLN A 21 3.12 -9.31 11.05
N GLN A 22 1.90 -9.63 10.63
CA GLN A 22 1.12 -10.71 11.26
C GLN A 22 1.75 -12.08 11.01
N ARG A 23 2.30 -12.35 9.82
CA ARG A 23 3.04 -13.60 9.54
C ARG A 23 4.22 -13.80 10.49
N LEU A 24 5.00 -12.75 10.74
CA LEU A 24 6.11 -12.78 11.70
C LEU A 24 5.61 -13.04 13.13
N LEU A 25 4.53 -12.37 13.56
CA LEU A 25 3.96 -12.57 14.89
C LEU A 25 3.36 -13.98 15.08
N ILE A 26 2.73 -14.53 14.04
CA ILE A 26 2.24 -15.92 14.01
C ILE A 26 3.42 -16.88 14.19
N GLY A 27 4.51 -16.70 13.43
CA GLY A 27 5.72 -17.50 13.55
C GLY A 27 6.33 -17.44 14.96
N LEU A 28 6.48 -16.23 15.51
CA LEU A 28 6.99 -16.02 16.86
C LEU A 28 6.11 -16.72 17.92
N THR A 29 4.79 -16.62 17.78
CA THR A 29 3.83 -17.24 18.70
C THR A 29 3.94 -18.76 18.67
N VAL A 30 4.03 -19.34 17.47
CA VAL A 30 4.27 -20.77 17.26
C VAL A 30 5.59 -21.19 17.91
N ASP A 31 6.67 -20.45 17.67
CA ASP A 31 7.99 -20.79 18.19
C ASP A 31 8.04 -20.73 19.72
N LYS A 32 7.49 -19.66 20.32
CA LYS A 32 7.47 -19.50 21.78
C LYS A 32 6.57 -20.50 22.48
N LEU A 33 5.41 -20.81 21.90
CA LEU A 33 4.52 -21.83 22.45
C LEU A 33 5.15 -23.23 22.33
N ARG A 34 5.82 -23.53 21.22
CA ARG A 34 6.59 -24.78 21.04
C ARG A 34 7.70 -24.90 22.08
N GLU A 35 8.48 -23.84 22.28
CA GLU A 35 9.56 -23.78 23.28
C GLU A 35 9.01 -24.03 24.69
N HIS A 36 7.90 -23.39 25.04
CA HIS A 36 7.23 -23.55 26.32
C HIS A 36 6.74 -24.99 26.55
N ILE A 37 6.00 -25.56 25.59
CA ILE A 37 5.46 -26.93 25.73
C ILE A 37 6.59 -27.97 25.77
N ASN A 38 7.66 -27.79 25.00
CA ASN A 38 8.81 -28.70 25.07
C ASN A 38 9.49 -28.69 26.45
N ARG A 39 9.55 -27.53 27.12
CA ARG A 39 10.13 -27.41 28.48
C ARG A 39 9.24 -28.08 29.54
N HIS A 40 7.93 -27.90 29.45
CA HIS A 40 7.01 -28.32 30.52
C HIS A 40 6.36 -29.70 30.28
N LEU A 41 6.25 -30.14 29.03
CA LEU A 41 5.57 -31.39 28.62
C LEU A 41 6.42 -32.21 27.62
N PRO A 42 7.70 -32.54 27.94
CA PRO A 42 8.58 -33.24 26.99
C PRO A 42 8.09 -34.64 26.62
N ARG A 43 7.25 -35.27 27.48
CA ARG A 43 6.69 -36.62 27.27
C ARG A 43 5.70 -36.70 26.09
N LEU A 44 5.19 -35.57 25.61
CA LEU A 44 4.19 -35.54 24.53
C LEU A 44 4.78 -35.96 23.16
N GLY A 45 6.10 -35.84 23.00
CA GLY A 45 6.81 -36.12 21.75
C GLY A 45 6.76 -34.96 20.75
N LYS A 46 7.91 -34.66 20.13
CA LYS A 46 8.11 -33.46 19.29
C LYS A 46 7.04 -33.29 18.20
N LYS A 47 6.72 -34.34 17.45
CA LYS A 47 5.72 -34.29 16.37
C LYS A 47 4.30 -33.90 16.86
N LYS A 48 3.88 -34.40 18.03
CA LYS A 48 2.58 -34.04 18.62
C LYS A 48 2.59 -32.59 19.12
N ILE A 49 3.70 -32.13 19.70
CA ILE A 49 3.87 -30.74 20.13
C ILE A 49 3.78 -29.80 18.92
N ASP A 50 4.52 -30.09 17.84
CA ASP A 50 4.51 -29.28 16.62
C ASP A 50 3.10 -29.16 16.03
N SER A 51 2.37 -30.28 15.93
CA SER A 51 1.00 -30.28 15.45
C SER A 51 0.05 -29.51 16.38
N LEU A 52 0.17 -29.70 17.69
CA LEU A 52 -0.67 -29.02 18.68
C LEU A 52 -0.52 -27.50 18.63
N VAL A 53 0.72 -27.02 18.59
CA VAL A 53 1.05 -25.59 18.55
C VAL A 53 0.49 -24.92 17.30
N VAL A 54 0.74 -25.52 16.13
CA VAL A 54 0.24 -24.98 14.85
C VAL A 54 -1.28 -24.98 14.84
N ASN A 55 -1.91 -26.07 15.28
CA ASN A 55 -3.37 -26.17 15.35
C ASN A 55 -3.97 -25.16 16.32
N TYR A 56 -3.32 -24.92 17.47
CA TYR A 56 -3.78 -23.93 18.44
C TYR A 56 -3.79 -22.53 17.83
N VAL A 57 -2.68 -22.09 17.22
CA VAL A 57 -2.61 -20.75 16.61
C VAL A 57 -3.57 -20.64 15.44
N ALA A 58 -3.70 -21.68 14.60
CA ALA A 58 -4.68 -21.69 13.51
C ALA A 58 -6.12 -21.56 14.02
N LYS A 59 -6.49 -22.28 15.09
CA LYS A 59 -7.83 -22.18 15.70
C LYS A 59 -8.06 -20.83 16.36
N LEU A 60 -7.04 -20.22 16.95
CA LEU A 60 -7.13 -18.87 17.50
C LEU A 60 -7.47 -17.83 16.43
N LEU A 61 -6.74 -17.85 15.31
CA LEU A 61 -6.99 -16.95 14.18
C LEU A 61 -8.39 -17.18 13.57
N GLU A 62 -8.79 -18.45 13.48
CA GLU A 62 -10.10 -18.84 12.98
C GLU A 62 -11.24 -18.36 13.88
N LEU A 63 -11.07 -18.41 15.21
CA LEU A 63 -12.07 -17.88 16.15
C LEU A 63 -12.26 -16.37 15.97
N ILE A 64 -11.17 -15.61 15.80
CA ILE A 64 -11.26 -14.16 15.54
C ILE A 64 -12.01 -13.89 14.23
N ARG A 65 -11.72 -14.67 13.18
CA ARG A 65 -12.43 -14.59 11.90
C ARG A 65 -13.93 -14.87 12.06
N GLN A 66 -14.29 -15.94 12.77
CA GLN A 66 -15.68 -16.30 13.04
C GLN A 66 -16.42 -15.26 13.88
N MET A 67 -15.74 -14.65 14.86
CA MET A 67 -16.28 -13.53 15.63
C MET A 67 -16.64 -12.35 14.72
N LEU A 68 -15.77 -12.01 13.77
CA LEU A 68 -16.03 -10.94 12.81
C LEU A 68 -17.15 -11.29 11.84
N GLU A 69 -17.21 -12.51 11.33
CA GLU A 69 -18.32 -12.97 10.47
C GLU A 69 -19.66 -12.96 11.21
N SER A 70 -19.66 -13.35 12.48
CA SER A 70 -20.85 -13.29 13.34
C SER A 70 -21.32 -11.85 13.54
N ALA A 71 -20.39 -10.92 13.77
CA ALA A 71 -20.72 -9.50 13.84
C ALA A 71 -21.24 -8.97 12.50
N TRP A 72 -20.60 -9.35 11.39
CA TRP A 72 -21.00 -8.97 10.04
C TRP A 72 -22.44 -9.42 9.73
N ALA A 73 -22.77 -10.67 10.04
CA ALA A 73 -24.10 -11.24 9.88
C ALA A 73 -25.13 -10.57 10.81
N LYS A 74 -24.78 -10.36 12.08
CA LYS A 74 -25.66 -9.71 13.07
C LYS A 74 -26.09 -8.31 12.63
N TYR A 75 -25.15 -7.53 12.09
CA TYR A 75 -25.40 -6.16 11.64
C TYR A 75 -25.82 -6.06 10.15
N ARG A 76 -26.00 -7.20 9.46
CA ARG A 76 -26.42 -7.30 8.05
C ARG A 76 -25.60 -6.41 7.12
N LEU A 77 -24.28 -6.43 7.30
CA LEU A 77 -23.38 -5.63 6.48
C LEU A 77 -23.34 -6.16 5.04
N GLY A 78 -23.53 -5.27 4.08
CA GLY A 78 -23.46 -5.57 2.66
C GLY A 78 -22.06 -5.32 2.06
N SER A 79 -21.88 -5.62 0.78
CA SER A 79 -20.63 -5.37 0.06
C SER A 79 -20.24 -3.88 -0.03
N ARG A 80 -21.22 -2.97 0.04
CA ARG A 80 -21.01 -1.51 0.00
C ARG A 80 -20.15 -0.97 1.15
N VAL A 81 -20.05 -1.71 2.26
CA VAL A 81 -19.20 -1.35 3.41
C VAL A 81 -17.73 -1.25 3.03
N LEU A 82 -17.32 -1.90 1.93
CA LEU A 82 -15.95 -1.83 1.43
C LEU A 82 -15.67 -0.56 0.62
N CYS A 83 -16.67 0.16 0.13
CA CYS A 83 -16.46 1.38 -0.66
C CYS A 83 -15.93 2.50 0.24
N LEU A 84 -14.85 3.21 -0.13
CA LEU A 84 -14.31 4.27 0.72
C LEU A 84 -15.10 5.59 0.65
N MET A 85 -15.89 5.79 -0.41
CA MET A 85 -16.55 7.05 -0.73
C MET A 85 -17.74 7.40 0.17
N GLN A 86 -18.33 6.43 0.86
CA GLN A 86 -19.55 6.64 1.65
C GLN A 86 -19.23 6.77 3.13
N ARG A 87 -20.02 7.56 3.87
CA ARG A 87 -19.91 7.62 5.33
C ARG A 87 -20.45 6.33 5.97
N GLY A 88 -19.84 5.93 7.07
CA GLY A 88 -20.20 4.71 7.79
C GLY A 88 -21.58 4.79 8.45
N SER A 89 -22.35 3.71 8.32
CA SER A 89 -23.64 3.57 9.00
C SER A 89 -23.49 3.23 10.50
N PRO A 90 -24.55 3.34 11.33
CA PRO A 90 -24.51 2.92 12.74
C PRO A 90 -24.15 1.43 12.92
N ALA A 91 -24.54 0.59 11.95
CA ALA A 91 -24.18 -0.82 11.89
C ALA A 91 -22.66 -1.00 11.70
N GLU A 92 -22.05 -0.22 10.79
CA GLU A 92 -20.60 -0.22 10.57
C GLU A 92 -19.84 0.30 11.79
N TRP A 93 -20.35 1.34 12.46
CA TRP A 93 -19.82 1.81 13.73
C TRP A 93 -19.79 0.72 14.81
N SER A 94 -20.84 -0.10 14.86
CA SER A 94 -20.93 -1.20 15.82
C SER A 94 -19.86 -2.28 15.55
N VAL A 95 -19.62 -2.60 14.27
CA VAL A 95 -18.54 -3.52 13.87
C VAL A 95 -17.16 -2.90 14.09
N PHE A 96 -16.98 -1.62 13.79
CA PHE A 96 -15.73 -0.89 14.05
C PHE A 96 -15.37 -0.90 15.55
N HIS A 97 -16.34 -0.64 16.42
CA HIS A 97 -16.13 -0.74 17.87
C HIS A 97 -15.80 -2.16 18.31
N PHE A 98 -16.49 -3.17 17.75
CA PHE A 98 -16.19 -4.57 18.03
C PHE A 98 -14.77 -4.94 17.62
N MET A 99 -14.31 -4.48 16.45
CA MET A 99 -12.91 -4.62 16.02
C MET A 99 -11.96 -3.93 17.00
N CYS A 100 -12.22 -2.68 17.42
CA CYS A 100 -11.39 -2.02 18.43
C CYS A 100 -11.22 -2.87 19.70
N ARG A 101 -12.29 -3.53 20.17
CA ARG A 101 -12.23 -4.41 21.35
C ARG A 101 -11.37 -5.65 21.11
N ILE A 102 -11.49 -6.28 19.93
CA ILE A 102 -10.62 -7.39 19.53
C ILE A 102 -9.16 -6.92 19.52
N LEU A 103 -8.85 -5.82 18.82
CA LEU A 103 -7.49 -5.28 18.70
C LEU A 103 -6.87 -4.97 20.06
N GLN A 104 -7.63 -4.34 20.96
CA GLN A 104 -7.17 -4.09 22.34
C GLN A 104 -6.86 -5.38 23.09
N SER A 105 -7.75 -6.38 22.97
CA SER A 105 -7.60 -7.66 23.67
C SER A 105 -6.42 -8.46 23.14
N THR A 106 -6.25 -8.51 21.82
CA THR A 106 -5.13 -9.24 21.19
C THR A 106 -3.80 -8.56 21.47
N ARG A 107 -3.73 -7.22 21.46
CA ARG A 107 -2.52 -6.48 21.85
C ARG A 107 -2.13 -6.76 23.30
N GLY A 108 -3.09 -6.74 24.24
CA GLY A 108 -2.83 -7.02 25.66
C GLY A 108 -2.34 -8.44 25.92
N LEU A 109 -2.73 -9.41 25.08
CA LEU A 109 -2.32 -10.81 25.17
C LEU A 109 -1.18 -11.18 24.21
N CYS A 110 -0.65 -10.21 23.45
CA CYS A 110 0.32 -10.42 22.38
C CYS A 110 -0.08 -11.50 21.36
N LEU A 111 -1.38 -11.60 21.06
CA LEU A 111 -1.93 -12.58 20.12
C LEU A 111 -1.91 -12.05 18.69
N PRO A 112 -1.61 -12.92 17.70
CA PRO A 112 -1.71 -12.55 16.30
C PRO A 112 -3.16 -12.36 15.87
N LEU A 113 -3.36 -11.49 14.88
CA LEU A 113 -4.62 -11.25 14.20
C LEU A 113 -4.64 -11.97 12.85
N PRO A 114 -5.82 -12.33 12.33
CA PRO A 114 -5.92 -12.90 11.00
C PRO A 114 -5.43 -11.91 9.93
N PRO A 115 -4.73 -12.36 8.87
CA PRO A 115 -4.28 -11.48 7.78
C PRO A 115 -5.43 -10.68 7.17
N GLY A 116 -5.20 -9.41 6.84
CA GLY A 116 -6.25 -8.50 6.32
C GLY A 116 -7.14 -7.85 7.38
N TYR A 117 -6.98 -8.20 8.66
CA TYR A 117 -7.68 -7.55 9.76
C TYR A 117 -7.42 -6.04 9.80
N HIS A 118 -6.14 -5.62 9.68
CA HIS A 118 -5.76 -4.21 9.74
C HIS A 118 -6.31 -3.41 8.55
N THR A 119 -6.33 -4.01 7.36
CA THR A 119 -6.94 -3.39 6.18
C THR A 119 -8.42 -3.17 6.37
N LEU A 120 -9.16 -4.20 6.82
CA LEU A 120 -10.59 -4.05 7.12
C LEU A 120 -10.82 -2.99 8.22
N PHE A 121 -9.98 -2.99 9.24
CA PHE A 121 -10.06 -2.03 10.33
C PHE A 121 -9.86 -0.60 9.83
N ALA A 122 -8.90 -0.37 8.93
CA ALA A 122 -8.65 0.93 8.30
C ALA A 122 -9.81 1.38 7.40
N VAL A 123 -10.41 0.45 6.64
CA VAL A 123 -11.62 0.71 5.83
C VAL A 123 -12.78 1.15 6.72
N PHE A 124 -13.01 0.51 7.87
CA PHE A 124 -14.03 0.98 8.80
C PHE A 124 -13.66 2.31 9.45
N ALA A 125 -12.38 2.50 9.81
CA ALA A 125 -11.92 3.71 10.47
C ALA A 125 -12.15 4.96 9.60
N ILE A 126 -11.76 4.93 8.33
CA ILE A 126 -11.94 6.07 7.41
C ILE A 126 -13.43 6.39 7.16
N ARG A 127 -14.30 5.38 7.18
CA ARG A 127 -15.75 5.55 6.99
C ARG A 127 -16.46 6.04 8.24
N CYS A 128 -16.07 5.54 9.41
CA CYS A 128 -16.75 5.81 10.68
C CYS A 128 -16.23 7.09 11.34
N LEU A 129 -14.92 7.34 11.31
CA LEU A 129 -14.29 8.44 12.04
C LEU A 129 -14.26 9.74 11.21
N PRO A 130 -14.32 10.92 11.88
CA PRO A 130 -13.91 12.17 11.26
C PRO A 130 -12.44 12.12 10.83
N HIS A 131 -12.08 12.84 9.76
CA HIS A 131 -10.73 12.86 9.19
C HIS A 131 -9.62 13.11 10.23
N ASN A 132 -9.80 14.09 11.12
CA ASN A 132 -8.78 14.40 12.13
C ASN A 132 -8.56 13.25 13.12
N THR A 133 -9.63 12.60 13.55
CA THR A 133 -9.57 11.44 14.47
C THR A 133 -8.96 10.23 13.77
N PHE A 134 -9.29 10.01 12.50
CA PHE A 134 -8.67 8.97 11.69
C PHE A 134 -7.14 9.15 11.61
N LEU A 135 -6.67 10.37 11.32
CA LEU A 135 -5.23 10.67 11.29
C LEU A 135 -4.58 10.48 12.66
N GLN A 136 -5.24 10.88 13.74
CA GLN A 136 -4.74 10.62 15.10
C GLN A 136 -4.59 9.13 15.38
N TYR A 137 -5.50 8.28 14.90
CA TYR A 137 -5.39 6.84 15.09
C TYR A 137 -4.17 6.26 14.36
N ILE A 138 -3.81 6.83 13.21
CA ILE A 138 -2.57 6.48 12.49
C ILE A 138 -1.35 6.96 13.29
N ASP A 139 -1.34 8.23 13.70
CA ASP A 139 -0.20 8.86 14.40
C ASP A 139 0.15 8.15 15.72
N HIS A 140 -0.85 7.63 16.43
CA HIS A 140 -0.65 6.89 17.68
C HIS A 140 -0.43 5.38 17.47
N GLY A 141 -0.37 4.90 16.22
CA GLY A 141 -0.16 3.48 15.90
C GLY A 141 -1.33 2.56 16.26
N PHE A 142 -2.53 3.11 16.50
CA PHE A 142 -3.75 2.29 16.62
C PHE A 142 -4.17 1.72 15.28
N LEU A 143 -4.06 2.52 14.22
CA LEU A 143 -4.34 2.12 12.86
C LEU A 143 -3.03 1.85 12.11
N GLN A 144 -2.77 0.57 11.81
CA GLN A 144 -1.65 0.17 10.97
C GLN A 144 -2.08 0.26 9.51
N LEU A 145 -1.37 1.09 8.73
CA LEU A 145 -1.62 1.25 7.31
C LEU A 145 -0.93 0.12 6.55
N THR A 146 -1.73 -0.76 5.93
CA THR A 146 -1.24 -1.81 5.05
C THR A 146 -1.11 -1.29 3.63
N GLU A 147 -0.22 -1.91 2.84
CA GLU A 147 -0.07 -1.57 1.43
C GLU A 147 -1.40 -1.68 0.67
N THR A 148 -2.15 -2.77 0.89
CA THR A 148 -3.47 -2.96 0.28
C THR A 148 -4.44 -1.84 0.62
N PHE A 149 -4.48 -1.39 1.88
CA PHE A 149 -5.37 -0.28 2.25
C PHE A 149 -4.98 1.01 1.51
N VAL A 150 -3.68 1.31 1.43
CA VAL A 150 -3.23 2.54 0.79
C VAL A 150 -3.43 2.49 -0.73
N SER A 151 -3.15 1.34 -1.37
CA SER A 151 -3.48 1.12 -2.78
C SER A 151 -4.95 1.42 -3.05
N ARG A 152 -5.85 0.87 -2.22
CA ARG A 152 -7.29 1.12 -2.31
C ARG A 152 -7.65 2.58 -2.04
N LEU A 153 -6.95 3.24 -1.13
CA LEU A 153 -7.15 4.67 -0.86
C LEU A 153 -6.84 5.52 -2.10
N MET A 154 -5.79 5.16 -2.85
CA MET A 154 -5.41 5.88 -4.07
C MET A 154 -6.36 5.63 -5.23
N THR A 155 -6.83 4.39 -5.40
CA THR A 155 -7.68 3.98 -6.53
C THR A 155 -9.17 4.24 -6.30
N ASP A 156 -9.67 4.00 -5.08
CA ASP A 156 -11.13 4.00 -4.80
C ASP A 156 -11.66 5.41 -4.48
N LEU A 157 -10.80 6.35 -4.06
CA LEU A 157 -11.19 7.74 -3.77
C LEU A 157 -10.91 8.66 -4.96
N ASP A 158 -11.78 9.64 -5.17
CA ASP A 158 -11.58 10.68 -6.19
C ASP A 158 -10.51 11.69 -5.75
N ASN A 159 -10.15 12.56 -6.68
CA ASN A 159 -9.25 13.69 -6.45
C ASN A 159 -10.04 14.96 -6.10
N SER A 160 -11.15 14.84 -5.36
CA SER A 160 -11.78 16.03 -4.79
C SER A 160 -10.84 16.68 -3.76
N LYS A 161 -10.90 18.01 -3.60
CA LYS A 161 -10.00 18.76 -2.69
C LYS A 161 -9.94 18.19 -1.26
N ALA A 162 -11.05 17.64 -0.76
CA ALA A 162 -11.10 17.01 0.55
C ALA A 162 -10.34 15.66 0.57
N ASN A 163 -10.57 14.82 -0.45
CA ASN A 163 -9.94 13.51 -0.56
C ASN A 163 -8.45 13.61 -0.93
N GLU A 164 -8.05 14.57 -1.77
CA GLU A 164 -6.64 14.86 -2.01
C GLU A 164 -5.92 15.23 -0.71
N ARG A 165 -6.51 16.11 0.10
CA ARG A 165 -5.94 16.47 1.40
C ARG A 165 -5.78 15.26 2.32
N LEU A 166 -6.74 14.33 2.28
CA LEU A 166 -6.66 13.08 3.02
C LEU A 166 -5.56 12.15 2.48
N LYS A 167 -5.52 11.91 1.16
CA LYS A 167 -4.48 11.12 0.48
C LYS A 167 -3.09 11.64 0.82
N PHE A 168 -2.86 12.95 0.71
CA PHE A 168 -1.60 13.60 1.12
C PHE A 168 -1.29 13.43 2.61
N SER A 169 -2.30 13.57 3.47
CA SER A 169 -2.10 13.41 4.90
C SER A 169 -1.71 11.98 5.27
N VAL A 170 -2.24 10.98 4.57
CA VAL A 170 -1.88 9.58 4.72
C VAL A 170 -0.48 9.31 4.16
N LEU A 171 -0.18 9.77 2.94
CA LEU A 171 1.14 9.58 2.31
C LEU A 171 2.29 10.08 3.18
N LYS A 172 2.14 11.26 3.78
CA LYS A 172 3.14 11.86 4.69
C LYS A 172 3.44 11.02 5.94
N ARG A 173 2.64 10.00 6.24
CA ARG A 173 2.77 9.12 7.41
C ARG A 173 3.29 7.74 7.04
N LEU A 174 3.53 7.46 5.76
CA LEU A 174 4.02 6.17 5.29
C LEU A 174 5.55 6.14 5.29
N PRO A 175 6.15 4.94 5.42
CA PRO A 175 7.58 4.77 5.16
C PRO A 175 7.91 5.05 3.70
N GLU A 176 9.08 5.66 3.44
CA GLU A 176 9.54 6.10 2.11
C GLU A 176 9.45 5.00 1.03
N LEU A 177 9.79 3.76 1.38
CA LEU A 177 9.76 2.60 0.46
C LEU A 177 8.35 2.26 -0.03
N VAL A 178 7.33 2.47 0.80
CA VAL A 178 5.93 2.21 0.43
C VAL A 178 5.41 3.38 -0.41
N GLU A 179 5.82 4.60 -0.06
CA GLU A 179 5.45 5.83 -0.75
C GLU A 179 5.78 5.78 -2.24
N GLN A 180 6.99 5.32 -2.59
CA GLN A 180 7.44 5.19 -3.98
C GLN A 180 6.52 4.28 -4.81
N ARG A 181 6.18 3.09 -4.30
CA ARG A 181 5.26 2.16 -5.01
C ARG A 181 3.87 2.75 -5.19
N ILE A 182 3.40 3.54 -4.22
CA ILE A 182 2.06 4.13 -4.23
C ILE A 182 1.97 5.31 -5.20
N TYR A 183 3.04 6.08 -5.42
CA TYR A 183 3.00 7.20 -6.36
C TYR A 183 2.61 6.76 -7.76
N HIS A 184 3.07 5.60 -8.23
CA HIS A 184 2.68 5.04 -9.53
C HIS A 184 1.21 4.66 -9.62
N MET A 185 0.51 4.49 -8.48
CA MET A 185 -0.90 4.13 -8.43
C MET A 185 -1.83 5.33 -8.40
N TRP A 186 -1.33 6.52 -8.04
CA TRP A 186 -2.14 7.70 -7.90
C TRP A 186 -2.01 8.61 -9.11
N ASP A 187 -3.04 8.62 -9.95
CA ASP A 187 -3.18 9.54 -11.08
C ASP A 187 -3.41 10.98 -10.59
N HIS A 188 -2.31 11.69 -10.30
CA HIS A 188 -2.31 13.05 -9.80
C HIS A 188 -1.01 13.77 -10.23
N PRO A 189 -1.05 15.08 -10.57
CA PRO A 189 0.12 15.81 -11.06
C PRO A 189 1.35 15.76 -10.14
N ILE A 190 1.14 15.68 -8.82
CA ILE A 190 2.23 15.54 -7.85
C ILE A 190 2.91 14.16 -7.96
N SER A 191 2.16 13.10 -8.24
CA SER A 191 2.73 11.77 -8.46
C SER A 191 3.57 11.76 -9.74
N SER A 192 3.02 12.25 -10.86
CA SER A 192 3.73 12.33 -12.15
C SER A 192 5.02 13.15 -12.02
N ALA A 193 4.97 14.23 -11.24
CA ALA A 193 6.12 15.05 -10.93
C ALA A 193 7.20 14.33 -10.11
N SER A 194 6.80 13.56 -9.11
CA SER A 194 7.74 12.78 -8.30
C SER A 194 8.41 11.71 -9.15
N ILE A 195 7.61 10.95 -9.90
CA ILE A 195 8.07 9.91 -10.82
C ILE A 195 9.04 10.49 -11.86
N SER A 196 8.70 11.62 -12.47
CA SER A 196 9.57 12.30 -13.45
C SER A 196 10.92 12.72 -12.85
N ARG A 197 10.92 13.23 -11.60
CA ARG A 197 12.16 13.65 -10.93
C ARG A 197 13.04 12.47 -10.55
N ASP A 198 12.45 11.39 -10.04
CA ASP A 198 13.18 10.18 -9.69
C ASP A 198 13.74 9.49 -10.95
N TYR A 199 12.96 9.45 -12.03
CA TYR A 199 13.41 9.00 -13.35
C TYR A 199 14.63 9.79 -13.82
N VAL A 200 14.54 11.12 -13.91
CA VAL A 200 15.67 11.97 -14.33
C VAL A 200 16.88 11.78 -13.41
N ARG A 201 16.68 11.69 -12.08
CA ARG A 201 17.76 11.44 -11.13
C ARG A 201 18.49 10.13 -11.44
N THR A 202 17.76 9.02 -11.56
CA THR A 202 18.37 7.70 -11.84
C THR A 202 19.09 7.67 -13.18
N LEU A 203 18.55 8.35 -14.20
CA LEU A 203 19.13 8.44 -15.54
C LEU A 203 20.46 9.22 -15.55
N LEU A 204 20.49 10.37 -14.87
CA LEU A 204 21.69 11.19 -14.73
C LEU A 204 22.75 10.52 -13.83
N GLU A 205 22.34 9.78 -12.80
CA GLU A 205 23.24 8.97 -11.96
C GLU A 205 23.86 7.81 -12.75
N LYS A 206 23.07 7.11 -13.57
CA LYS A 206 23.57 6.08 -14.50
C LYS A 206 24.60 6.71 -15.46
N GLN A 207 24.31 7.86 -16.08
CA GLN A 207 25.24 8.56 -16.98
C GLN A 207 26.57 8.94 -16.29
N ASN A 208 26.51 9.44 -15.05
CA ASN A 208 27.71 9.81 -14.29
C ASN A 208 28.65 8.61 -14.03
N LYS A 209 28.12 7.38 -13.93
CA LYS A 209 28.91 6.15 -13.81
C LYS A 209 29.57 5.74 -15.13
N TYR A 210 28.99 6.12 -16.27
CA TYR A 210 29.50 5.85 -17.63
C TYR A 210 30.27 7.02 -18.24
N LYS A 211 30.85 7.94 -17.43
CA LYS A 211 31.62 9.12 -17.88
C LYS A 211 32.73 8.75 -18.87
N GLY A 212 32.34 8.75 -20.13
CA GLY A 212 33.16 8.48 -21.31
C GLY A 212 32.38 8.59 -22.63
N ILE A 213 31.10 9.02 -22.61
CA ILE A 213 30.28 9.05 -23.82
C ILE A 213 29.84 10.50 -24.09
N ALA A 214 30.30 11.02 -25.22
CA ALA A 214 29.96 12.34 -25.71
C ALA A 214 28.49 12.37 -26.14
N LEU A 215 27.74 13.37 -25.66
CA LEU A 215 26.41 13.71 -26.16
C LEU A 215 26.55 14.11 -27.63
N THR A 216 26.28 13.18 -28.55
CA THR A 216 26.21 13.50 -29.97
C THR A 216 24.88 14.19 -30.21
N GLY A 217 24.88 15.52 -30.15
CA GLY A 217 23.74 16.35 -30.52
C GLY A 217 23.31 16.04 -31.95
N ARG A 218 22.35 15.12 -32.11
CA ARG A 218 21.71 14.81 -33.39
C ARG A 218 20.41 15.60 -33.42
N GLU A 219 20.47 16.81 -33.95
CA GLU A 219 19.26 17.55 -34.28
C GLU A 219 18.45 16.73 -35.29
N LYS A 220 17.33 16.13 -34.86
CA LYS A 220 16.35 15.55 -35.78
C LYS A 220 15.62 16.71 -36.47
N PRO A 221 15.59 16.77 -37.82
CA PRO A 221 14.90 17.84 -38.53
C PRO A 221 13.38 17.61 -38.43
N GLY A 222 12.67 18.50 -37.72
CA GLY A 222 11.21 18.52 -37.73
C GLY A 222 10.51 18.99 -36.44
N PHE A 223 11.22 19.22 -35.34
CA PHE A 223 10.58 19.64 -34.09
C PHE A 223 10.38 21.16 -34.03
N ARG A 224 9.12 21.59 -33.88
CA ARG A 224 8.78 22.98 -33.52
C ARG A 224 9.13 23.20 -32.04
N PRO A 225 9.88 24.26 -31.66
CA PRO A 225 10.27 24.45 -30.28
C PRO A 225 9.18 25.19 -29.52
N GLU A 226 8.34 24.46 -28.81
CA GLU A 226 7.64 25.01 -27.65
C GLU A 226 8.58 24.80 -26.44
N PHE A 227 9.14 25.91 -25.95
CA PHE A 227 10.02 26.00 -24.77
C PHE A 227 11.46 25.42 -24.89
N LEU A 228 12.40 26.23 -25.43
CA LEU A 228 13.80 25.87 -25.68
C LEU A 228 14.55 25.13 -24.55
N PRO A 229 14.48 25.55 -23.27
CA PRO A 229 15.17 24.83 -22.18
C PRO A 229 14.61 23.42 -21.95
N LEU A 230 13.30 23.24 -22.13
CA LEU A 230 12.65 21.96 -21.90
C LEU A 230 12.93 20.99 -23.06
N THR A 231 12.86 21.48 -24.29
CA THR A 231 13.22 20.69 -25.48
C THR A 231 14.68 20.22 -25.43
N TYR A 232 15.60 21.07 -24.95
CA TYR A 232 16.99 20.68 -24.76
C TYR A 232 17.15 19.56 -23.72
N LEU A 233 16.45 19.67 -22.59
CA LEU A 233 16.45 18.65 -21.55
C LEU A 233 15.87 17.33 -22.06
N ALA A 234 14.72 17.36 -22.74
CA ALA A 234 14.07 16.19 -23.31
C ALA A 234 14.97 15.47 -24.31
N ASN A 235 15.61 16.19 -25.23
CA ASN A 235 16.57 15.62 -26.17
C ASN A 235 17.78 14.99 -25.47
N THR A 236 18.31 15.65 -24.44
CA THR A 236 19.43 15.11 -23.66
C THR A 236 19.05 13.81 -22.97
N LEU A 237 17.85 13.73 -22.38
CA LEU A 237 17.35 12.51 -21.74
C LEU A 237 17.16 11.39 -22.76
N SER A 238 16.52 11.67 -23.91
CA SER A 238 16.35 10.70 -25.00
C SER A 238 17.69 10.18 -25.55
N ASP A 239 18.71 11.03 -25.64
CA ASP A 239 20.04 10.60 -26.07
C ASP A 239 20.68 9.64 -25.06
N ILE A 240 20.48 9.87 -23.76
CA ILE A 240 21.00 8.97 -22.71
C ILE A 240 20.21 7.65 -22.69
N GLU A 241 18.88 7.69 -22.87
CA GLU A 241 18.03 6.50 -23.03
C GLU A 241 18.50 5.64 -24.22
N ALA A 242 18.79 6.27 -25.36
CA ALA A 242 19.25 5.57 -26.56
C ALA A 242 20.65 4.94 -26.40
N GLN A 243 21.48 5.49 -25.50
CA GLN A 243 22.83 4.99 -25.22
C GLN A 243 22.86 3.94 -24.11
N ALA A 244 21.92 3.99 -23.16
CA ALA A 244 21.72 2.96 -22.15
C ALA A 244 20.94 1.78 -22.78
N ALA A 245 21.66 0.78 -23.31
CA ALA A 245 21.04 -0.42 -23.85
C ALA A 245 20.01 -1.00 -22.86
N PRO A 246 18.80 -1.38 -23.32
CA PRO A 246 17.77 -1.88 -22.42
C PRO A 246 18.26 -3.19 -21.84
N ASN A 247 18.47 -3.23 -20.53
CA ASN A 247 18.66 -4.50 -19.84
C ASN A 247 17.30 -5.22 -19.95
N PRO A 248 17.18 -6.36 -20.65
CA PRO A 248 15.88 -6.96 -20.98
C PRO A 248 15.11 -7.53 -19.77
N PHE A 249 15.63 -7.29 -18.55
CA PHE A 249 15.07 -7.70 -17.28
C PHE A 249 14.70 -6.52 -16.36
N GLU A 250 15.01 -5.26 -16.74
CA GLU A 250 14.42 -4.10 -16.07
C GLU A 250 13.08 -3.81 -16.77
N GLU A 251 11.96 -4.14 -16.12
CA GLU A 251 10.65 -3.66 -16.55
C GLU A 251 10.74 -2.13 -16.68
N GLN A 252 10.76 -1.62 -17.92
CA GLN A 252 10.61 -0.20 -18.17
C GLN A 252 9.19 0.15 -17.75
N GLU A 253 9.05 0.66 -16.52
CA GLU A 253 7.92 1.47 -16.11
C GLU A 253 7.62 2.48 -17.23
N ASN A 254 6.35 2.81 -17.47
CA ASN A 254 5.84 3.61 -18.60
C ASN A 254 6.31 5.10 -18.62
N VAL A 255 7.58 5.35 -18.27
CA VAL A 255 8.18 6.66 -18.04
C VAL A 255 9.34 6.83 -19.02
N ASP A 256 9.21 7.81 -19.90
CA ASP A 256 10.21 8.20 -20.90
C ASP A 256 10.44 9.73 -20.88
N ALA A 257 11.42 10.20 -21.66
CA ALA A 257 11.68 11.64 -21.80
C ALA A 257 10.44 12.47 -22.18
N ARG A 258 9.49 11.90 -22.92
CA ARG A 258 8.23 12.59 -23.29
C ARG A 258 7.32 12.77 -22.08
N PHE A 259 7.17 11.75 -21.25
CA PHE A 259 6.43 11.84 -20.00
C PHE A 259 6.99 12.95 -19.09
N VAL A 260 8.31 13.11 -19.02
CA VAL A 260 8.98 14.17 -18.26
C VAL A 260 8.65 15.55 -18.83
N GLU A 261 8.69 15.70 -20.16
CA GLU A 261 8.33 16.95 -20.85
C GLU A 261 6.86 17.33 -20.59
N GLU A 262 5.93 16.40 -20.79
CA GLU A 262 4.49 16.59 -20.56
C GLU A 262 4.21 16.97 -19.10
N THR A 263 4.86 16.29 -18.14
CA THR A 263 4.72 16.59 -16.72
C THR A 263 5.22 17.99 -16.37
N ALA A 264 6.37 18.41 -16.93
CA ALA A 264 6.94 19.74 -16.69
C ALA A 264 6.06 20.86 -17.28
N LEU A 265 5.48 20.64 -18.46
CA LEU A 265 4.51 21.56 -19.06
C LEU A 265 3.24 21.67 -18.21
N MET A 266 2.69 20.54 -17.77
CA MET A 266 1.52 20.50 -16.90
C MET A 266 1.76 21.26 -15.58
N GLN A 267 2.91 21.04 -14.93
CA GLN A 267 3.28 21.80 -13.72
C GLN A 267 3.36 23.30 -13.95
N THR A 268 3.91 23.71 -15.11
CA THR A 268 4.02 25.12 -15.47
C THR A 268 2.63 25.74 -15.67
N LEU A 269 1.72 25.03 -16.33
CA LEU A 269 0.32 25.46 -16.48
C LEU A 269 -0.39 25.61 -15.13
N ILE A 270 -0.18 24.68 -14.20
CA ILE A 270 -0.70 24.75 -12.82
C ILE A 270 -0.18 26.01 -12.12
N LEU A 271 1.14 26.24 -12.15
CA LEU A 271 1.76 27.39 -11.48
C LEU A 271 1.30 28.73 -12.05
N LEU A 272 1.02 28.77 -13.35
CA LEU A 272 0.51 29.97 -14.02
C LEU A 272 -1.02 30.12 -13.90
N GLY A 273 -1.72 29.15 -13.29
CA GLY A 273 -3.18 29.16 -13.14
C GLY A 273 -3.92 29.02 -14.47
N LEU A 274 -3.30 28.40 -15.47
CA LEU A 274 -3.82 28.24 -16.84
C LEU A 274 -4.47 26.89 -17.09
N GLU A 275 -4.73 26.10 -16.06
CA GLU A 275 -5.45 24.84 -16.19
C GLU A 275 -6.84 25.08 -16.78
N LYS A 276 -7.17 24.37 -17.85
CA LYS A 276 -8.54 24.35 -18.39
C LYS A 276 -9.45 23.72 -17.34
N LYS A 277 -10.47 24.48 -16.90
CA LYS A 277 -11.59 23.97 -16.10
C LYS A 277 -12.36 22.88 -16.83
#